data_AF-A0A6A5W154-F1
#
_entry.id   AF-A0A6A5W154-F1
#
_cell.length_a   1.000
_cell.length_b   1.000
_cell.length_c   1.000
_cell.angle_alpha   90.00
_cell.angle_beta   90.00
_cell.angle_gamma   90.00
#
_symmetry.space_group_name_H-M   'P 1'
#
loop_
_entity.id
_entity.type
_entity.pdbx_description
1 polymer ?
#
loop_
_entity_poly.entity_id
_entity_poly.type
_entity_poly.pdbx_seq_one_letter_code
_entity_poly.pdbx_strand_id
1 'polypeptide(L)'
;MPSKPAKPTDCSAWLIEELKIHIITFDDDTTSLLKGQEQAFGQCSNLLRENAEGFTNHSKAGRSILHRASEFLKDIFQAMGSEVFLLCTFVHRTKLGQDAHKIRLSRIQIWWNSTAHPKGLVTVATKLCDGEFFLLIFVRLGRLARSVRGGSTTVSPCARTEPQRFYNQ
;
A
#
# COMPACT_ATOMS: atom_id res chain seq x y z
N MET A 1 -29.64 -24.97 10.38
CA MET A 1 -28.33 -25.23 9.77
C MET A 1 -27.49 -23.96 9.89
N PRO A 2 -26.56 -23.85 10.86
CA PRO A 2 -25.68 -22.69 10.94
C PRO A 2 -24.71 -22.73 9.74
N SER A 3 -24.79 -21.72 8.89
CA SER A 3 -23.86 -21.51 7.77
C SER A 3 -22.45 -21.34 8.33
N LYS A 4 -21.57 -22.28 7.97
CA LYS A 4 -20.15 -22.25 8.32
C LYS A 4 -19.57 -20.93 7.78
N PRO A 5 -19.02 -20.03 8.61
CA PRO A 5 -18.50 -18.76 8.12
C PRO A 5 -17.34 -19.04 7.16
N ALA A 6 -17.45 -18.53 5.94
CA ALA A 6 -16.40 -18.62 4.94
C ALA A 6 -15.13 -17.99 5.52
N LYS A 7 -14.05 -18.77 5.60
CA LYS A 7 -12.75 -18.24 6.04
C LYS A 7 -12.35 -17.08 5.13
N PRO A 8 -11.79 -15.98 5.67
CA PRO A 8 -11.25 -14.92 4.84
C PRO A 8 -10.24 -15.51 3.85
N THR A 9 -10.49 -15.31 2.55
CA THR A 9 -9.59 -15.78 1.49
C THR A 9 -8.31 -14.95 1.53
N ASP A 10 -7.22 -15.58 1.95
CA ASP A 10 -5.90 -14.97 1.98
C ASP A 10 -5.36 -14.81 0.56
N CYS A 11 -5.10 -13.58 0.16
CA CYS A 11 -4.63 -13.23 -1.18
C CYS A 11 -3.09 -13.27 -1.31
N SER A 12 -2.36 -13.59 -0.24
CA SER A 12 -0.89 -13.60 -0.28
C SER A 12 -0.33 -14.61 -1.28
N ALA A 13 -1.01 -15.75 -1.45
CA ALA A 13 -0.54 -16.81 -2.35
C ALA A 13 -0.49 -16.34 -3.82
N TRP A 14 -1.51 -15.63 -4.30
CA TRP A 14 -1.50 -15.16 -5.68
C TRP A 14 -0.38 -14.14 -5.90
N LEU A 15 -0.16 -13.24 -4.94
CA LEU A 15 0.89 -12.24 -5.08
C LEU A 15 2.26 -12.90 -5.08
N ILE A 16 2.50 -13.87 -4.19
CA ILE A 16 3.75 -14.63 -4.17
C ILE A 16 4.02 -15.31 -5.52
N GLU A 17 3.01 -15.93 -6.14
CA GLU A 17 3.18 -16.55 -7.47
C GLU A 17 3.53 -15.53 -8.56
N GLU A 18 2.89 -14.36 -8.57
CA GLU A 18 3.26 -13.27 -9.50
C GLU A 18 4.69 -12.77 -9.27
N LEU A 19 5.10 -12.60 -8.00
CA LEU A 19 6.45 -12.16 -7.68
C LEU A 19 7.51 -13.18 -8.12
N LYS A 20 7.24 -14.48 -7.98
CA LYS A 20 8.13 -15.54 -8.49
C LYS A 20 8.33 -15.45 -10.00
N ILE A 21 7.26 -15.22 -10.76
CA ILE A 21 7.34 -15.04 -12.22
C ILE A 21 8.29 -13.89 -12.56
N HIS A 22 8.17 -12.77 -11.85
CA HIS A 22 9.03 -11.62 -12.09
C HIS A 22 10.47 -11.83 -11.65
N ILE A 23 10.75 -12.57 -10.56
CA ILE A 23 12.13 -12.88 -10.14
C ILE A 23 12.89 -13.64 -11.24
N ILE A 24 12.24 -14.58 -11.92
CA ILE A 24 12.86 -15.38 -13.00
C ILE A 24 13.33 -14.49 -14.17
N THR A 25 12.77 -13.29 -14.32
CA THR A 25 13.18 -12.34 -15.37
C THR A 25 14.45 -11.56 -15.04
N PHE A 26 14.97 -11.67 -13.82
CA PHE A 26 16.24 -11.07 -13.41
C PHE A 26 17.29 -12.16 -13.27
N ASP A 27 18.31 -12.11 -14.11
CA ASP A 27 19.54 -12.88 -13.92
C ASP A 27 20.57 -12.06 -13.12
N ASP A 28 21.72 -12.66 -12.82
CA ASP A 28 22.79 -11.99 -12.08
C ASP A 28 23.49 -10.88 -12.89
N ASP A 29 23.36 -10.90 -14.22
CA ASP A 29 23.99 -9.96 -15.15
C ASP A 29 23.05 -8.80 -15.57
N THR A 30 21.80 -8.83 -15.12
CA THR A 30 20.79 -7.83 -15.44
C THR A 30 21.15 -6.50 -14.78
N THR A 31 21.48 -5.50 -15.60
CA THR A 31 21.87 -4.15 -15.12
C THR A 31 20.80 -3.09 -15.38
N SER A 32 19.74 -3.42 -16.10
CA SER A 32 18.65 -2.52 -16.48
C SER A 32 17.33 -3.27 -16.62
N LEU A 33 16.21 -2.56 -16.45
CA LEU A 33 14.88 -3.09 -16.67
C LEU A 33 14.61 -3.32 -18.17
N LEU A 34 13.79 -4.32 -18.48
CA LEU A 34 13.20 -4.46 -19.81
C LEU A 34 12.22 -3.31 -20.06
N LYS A 35 12.02 -2.92 -21.32
CA LYS A 35 11.13 -1.80 -21.69
C LYS A 35 9.73 -1.88 -21.06
N GLY A 36 9.15 -3.08 -20.98
CA GLY A 36 7.85 -3.29 -20.33
C GLY A 36 7.89 -3.07 -18.81
N GLN A 37 8.99 -3.47 -18.17
CA GLN A 37 9.22 -3.25 -16.73
C GLN A 37 9.48 -1.77 -16.43
N GLU A 38 10.25 -1.06 -17.27
CA GLU A 38 10.45 0.39 -17.14
C GLU A 38 9.11 1.14 -17.20
N GLN A 39 8.24 0.76 -18.13
CA GLN A 39 6.90 1.34 -18.24
C GLN A 39 6.06 1.06 -16.99
N ALA A 40 6.06 -0.17 -16.50
CA ALA A 40 5.33 -0.55 -15.29
C ALA A 40 5.85 0.19 -14.04
N PHE A 41 7.17 0.30 -13.91
CA PHE A 41 7.81 1.07 -12.84
C PHE A 41 7.47 2.56 -12.92
N GLY A 42 7.53 3.17 -14.10
CA GLY A 42 7.14 4.57 -14.32
C GLY A 42 5.66 4.81 -13.99
N GLN A 43 4.79 3.88 -14.35
CA GLN A 43 3.38 3.91 -13.98
C GLN A 43 3.17 3.82 -12.46
N CYS A 44 3.93 2.99 -11.76
CA CYS A 44 3.91 2.89 -10.31
C CYS A 44 4.39 4.19 -9.65
N SER A 45 5.49 4.75 -10.15
CA SER A 45 6.05 6.02 -9.68
C SER A 45 5.05 7.18 -9.84
N ASN A 46 4.36 7.24 -10.98
CA ASN A 46 3.28 8.20 -11.21
C ASN A 46 2.12 8.00 -10.23
N LEU A 47 1.74 6.75 -9.96
CA LEU A 47 0.68 6.44 -8.98
C LEU A 47 1.05 6.92 -7.57
N LEU A 48 2.29 6.72 -7.13
CA LEU A 48 2.75 7.20 -5.83
C LEU A 48 2.79 8.73 -5.76
N ARG A 49 3.20 9.40 -6.85
CA ARG A 49 3.15 10.86 -6.95
C ARG A 49 1.71 11.39 -6.93
N GLU A 50 0.81 10.81 -7.72
CA GLU A 50 -0.61 11.19 -7.73
C GLU A 50 -1.27 10.99 -6.37
N ASN A 51 -0.87 9.98 -5.60
CA ASN A 51 -1.35 9.82 -4.22
C ASN A 51 -0.91 10.99 -3.32
N ALA A 52 0.31 11.48 -3.50
CA ALA A 52 0.83 12.63 -2.75
C ALA A 52 0.10 13.94 -3.13
N GLU A 53 -0.43 14.01 -4.34
CA GLU A 53 -1.12 15.17 -4.91
C GLU A 53 -2.66 15.07 -4.82
N GLY A 54 -3.21 13.92 -4.40
CA GLY A 54 -4.64 13.76 -4.09
C GLY A 54 -5.54 13.10 -5.15
N PHE A 55 -4.98 12.39 -6.14
CA PHE A 55 -5.70 11.63 -7.19
C PHE A 55 -6.91 12.35 -7.84
N THR A 56 -6.81 13.64 -8.13
CA THR A 56 -7.95 14.47 -8.57
C THR A 56 -8.64 14.01 -9.86
N ASN A 57 -7.93 13.27 -10.71
CA ASN A 57 -8.41 12.86 -12.04
C ASN A 57 -9.21 11.53 -12.05
N HIS A 58 -9.37 10.88 -10.90
CA HIS A 58 -9.96 9.53 -10.82
C HIS A 58 -11.35 9.53 -10.16
N SER A 59 -12.18 8.56 -10.58
CA SER A 59 -13.46 8.29 -9.93
C SER A 59 -13.27 7.96 -8.44
N LYS A 60 -14.28 8.20 -7.59
CA LYS A 60 -14.18 7.93 -6.14
C LYS A 60 -13.75 6.48 -5.84
N ALA A 61 -14.32 5.51 -6.56
CA ALA A 61 -13.98 4.09 -6.42
C ALA A 61 -12.54 3.80 -6.90
N GLY A 62 -12.15 4.35 -8.06
CA GLY A 62 -10.79 4.23 -8.59
C GLY A 62 -9.74 4.80 -7.62
N ARG A 63 -9.99 6.01 -7.08
CA ARG A 63 -9.15 6.65 -6.05
C ARG A 63 -8.91 5.75 -4.85
N SER A 64 -9.97 5.13 -4.32
CA SER A 64 -9.86 4.23 -3.16
C SER A 64 -8.96 3.03 -3.46
N ILE A 65 -9.11 2.41 -4.63
CA ILE A 65 -8.27 1.28 -5.06
C ILE A 65 -6.81 1.70 -5.23
N LEU A 66 -6.55 2.80 -5.93
CA LEU A 66 -5.18 3.29 -6.16
C LEU A 66 -4.50 3.76 -4.87
N HIS A 67 -5.26 4.38 -3.97
CA HIS A 67 -4.76 4.73 -2.64
C HIS A 67 -4.37 3.48 -1.86
N ARG A 68 -5.20 2.44 -1.83
CA ARG A 68 -4.86 1.17 -1.17
C ARG A 68 -3.65 0.50 -1.78
N ALA A 69 -3.52 0.49 -3.12
CA ALA A 69 -2.33 -0.01 -3.79
C ALA A 69 -1.09 0.79 -3.37
N SER A 70 -1.20 2.12 -3.31
CA SER A 70 -0.12 3.01 -2.88
C SER A 70 0.32 2.75 -1.45
N GLU A 71 -0.62 2.66 -0.50
CA GLU A 71 -0.31 2.35 0.90
C GLU A 71 0.35 0.98 1.02
N PHE A 72 -0.19 -0.03 0.34
CA PHE A 72 0.38 -1.37 0.36
C PHE A 72 1.83 -1.39 -0.18
N LEU A 73 2.08 -0.72 -1.30
CA LEU A 73 3.43 -0.60 -1.85
C LEU A 73 4.39 0.13 -0.90
N LYS A 74 3.90 1.09 -0.11
CA LYS A 74 4.74 1.72 0.92
C LYS A 74 5.08 0.76 2.03
N ASP A 75 4.09 0.02 2.52
CA ASP A 75 4.29 -0.96 3.57
C ASP A 75 5.30 -2.03 3.13
N ILE A 76 5.22 -2.48 1.87
CA ILE A 76 6.21 -3.38 1.24
C ILE A 76 7.62 -2.76 1.30
N PHE A 77 7.77 -1.53 0.80
CA PHE A 77 9.07 -0.87 0.75
C PHE A 77 9.68 -0.68 2.15
N GLN A 78 8.87 -0.27 3.13
CA GLN A 78 9.32 -0.07 4.51
C GLN A 78 9.65 -1.39 5.22
N ALA A 79 8.87 -2.44 4.99
CA ALA A 79 9.03 -3.71 5.70
C ALA A 79 10.08 -4.63 5.08
N MET A 80 10.26 -4.59 3.76
CA MET A 80 11.04 -5.57 3.01
C MET A 80 12.08 -4.96 2.06
N GLY A 81 12.04 -3.64 1.82
CA GLY A 81 13.03 -2.93 1.02
C GLY A 81 12.68 -2.74 -0.45
N SER A 82 13.65 -2.22 -1.20
CA SER A 82 13.53 -1.80 -2.60
C SER A 82 13.31 -2.96 -3.57
N GLU A 83 13.88 -4.14 -3.29
CA GLU A 83 13.82 -5.31 -4.17
C GLU A 83 12.39 -5.84 -4.32
N VAL A 84 11.73 -6.12 -3.19
CA VAL A 84 10.34 -6.58 -3.19
C VAL A 84 9.41 -5.49 -3.70
N PHE A 85 9.68 -4.25 -3.35
CA PHE A 85 8.94 -3.11 -3.89
C PHE A 85 9.00 -3.07 -5.43
N LEU A 86 10.21 -3.20 -6.01
CA LEU A 86 10.41 -3.21 -7.45
C LEU A 86 9.59 -4.34 -8.10
N LEU A 87 9.66 -5.55 -7.57
CA LEU A 87 8.86 -6.68 -8.07
C LEU A 87 7.35 -6.40 -8.00
N CYS A 88 6.87 -5.79 -6.90
CA CYS A 88 5.47 -5.40 -6.77
C CYS A 88 5.03 -4.32 -7.79
N THR A 89 5.96 -3.53 -8.34
CA THR A 89 5.62 -2.54 -9.38
C THR A 89 5.23 -3.17 -10.72
N PHE A 90 5.64 -4.41 -10.96
CA PHE A 90 5.30 -5.16 -12.18
C PHE A 90 3.93 -5.84 -12.09
N VAL A 91 3.38 -5.95 -10.89
CA VAL A 91 2.06 -6.54 -10.64
C VAL A 91 0.95 -5.56 -11.00
N HIS A 92 -0.20 -6.10 -11.41
CA HIS A 92 -1.35 -5.29 -11.81
C HIS A 92 -1.88 -4.44 -10.64
N ARG A 93 -1.68 -3.12 -10.73
CA ARG A 93 -1.97 -2.14 -9.65
C ARG A 93 -3.41 -2.15 -9.14
N THR A 94 -4.39 -2.36 -10.03
CA THR A 94 -5.81 -2.43 -9.62
C THR A 94 -6.10 -3.67 -8.78
N LYS A 95 -5.55 -4.83 -9.18
CA LYS A 95 -5.68 -6.09 -8.44
C LYS A 95 -4.99 -6.00 -7.10
N LEU A 96 -3.79 -5.40 -7.07
CA LEU A 96 -3.05 -5.10 -5.85
C LEU A 96 -3.88 -4.24 -4.88
N GLY A 97 -4.48 -3.15 -5.36
CA GLY A 97 -5.31 -2.27 -4.53
C GLY A 97 -6.63 -2.91 -4.07
N GLN A 98 -7.23 -3.77 -4.89
CA GLN A 98 -8.43 -4.53 -4.53
C GLN A 98 -8.13 -5.53 -3.40
N ASP A 99 -7.00 -6.22 -3.48
CA ASP A 99 -6.65 -7.30 -2.55
C ASP A 99 -5.71 -6.88 -1.42
N ALA A 100 -5.22 -5.64 -1.38
CA ALA A 100 -4.27 -5.13 -0.39
C ALA A 100 -4.61 -5.53 1.06
N HIS A 101 -5.88 -5.39 1.45
CA HIS A 101 -6.37 -5.71 2.79
C HIS A 101 -6.43 -7.22 3.11
N LYS A 102 -6.35 -8.08 2.10
CA LYS A 102 -6.34 -9.55 2.22
C LYS A 102 -4.94 -10.14 2.10
N ILE A 103 -3.94 -9.32 1.75
CA ILE A 103 -2.55 -9.74 1.64
C ILE A 103 -1.88 -9.59 3.00
N ARG A 104 -1.23 -10.66 3.46
CA ARG A 104 -0.52 -10.70 4.73
C ARG A 104 0.97 -10.46 4.46
N LEU A 105 1.46 -9.27 4.82
CA LEU A 105 2.86 -8.90 4.65
C LEU A 105 3.83 -9.93 5.27
N SER A 106 3.48 -10.50 6.43
CA SER A 106 4.30 -11.53 7.07
C SER A 106 4.49 -12.78 6.22
N ARG A 107 3.50 -13.18 5.41
CA ARG A 107 3.65 -14.31 4.48
C ARG A 107 4.59 -13.99 3.33
N ILE A 108 4.50 -12.78 2.80
CA ILE A 108 5.38 -12.32 1.74
C ILE A 108 6.81 -12.22 2.27
N GLN A 109 6.99 -11.70 3.48
CA GLN A 109 8.29 -11.60 4.14
C GLN A 109 8.94 -12.96 4.41
N ILE A 110 8.17 -13.93 4.93
CA ILE A 110 8.67 -15.30 5.13
C ILE A 110 9.14 -15.90 3.80
N TRP A 111 8.32 -15.78 2.75
CA TRP A 111 8.68 -16.26 1.43
C TRP A 111 9.94 -15.56 0.91
N TRP A 112 9.99 -14.23 0.99
CA TRP A 112 11.10 -13.42 0.52
C TRP A 112 12.42 -13.78 1.19
N ASN A 113 12.41 -13.98 2.51
CA ASN A 113 13.60 -14.39 3.27
C ASN A 113 14.12 -15.79 2.89
N SER A 114 13.26 -16.64 2.31
CA SER A 114 13.63 -17.99 1.85
C SER A 114 13.96 -18.06 0.36
N THR A 115 13.75 -16.97 -0.39
CA THR A 115 13.92 -16.92 -1.84
C THR A 115 15.32 -16.45 -2.19
N ALA A 116 15.91 -16.98 -3.27
CA ALA A 116 17.17 -16.47 -3.78
C ALA A 116 16.99 -15.03 -4.30
N HIS A 117 17.94 -14.15 -4.01
CA HIS A 117 17.91 -12.75 -4.43
C HIS A 117 18.88 -12.56 -5.60
N PRO A 118 18.41 -12.49 -6.86
CA PRO A 118 19.29 -12.31 -8.01
C PRO A 118 20.06 -11.00 -7.90
N LYS A 119 21.37 -11.01 -8.19
CA LYS A 119 22.20 -9.80 -8.05
C LYS A 119 21.74 -8.66 -8.96
N GLY A 120 21.22 -8.99 -10.14
CA GLY A 120 20.66 -8.00 -11.05
C GLY A 120 19.44 -7.30 -10.46
N LEU A 121 18.57 -8.03 -9.75
CA LEU A 121 17.41 -7.44 -9.06
C LEU A 121 17.86 -6.44 -7.99
N VAL A 122 18.81 -6.83 -7.13
CA VAL A 122 19.38 -5.97 -6.09
C VAL A 122 19.95 -4.70 -6.73
N THR A 123 20.79 -4.85 -7.74
CA THR A 123 21.47 -3.75 -8.44
C THR A 123 20.47 -2.75 -9.03
N VAL A 124 19.46 -3.26 -9.75
CA VAL A 124 18.43 -2.43 -10.38
C VAL A 124 17.54 -1.76 -9.34
N ALA A 125 17.14 -2.48 -8.29
CA ALA A 125 16.30 -1.94 -7.21
C ALA A 125 17.00 -0.81 -6.46
N THR A 126 18.26 -0.99 -6.07
CA THR A 126 19.10 0.05 -5.44
C THR A 126 19.22 1.26 -6.35
N LYS A 127 19.58 1.08 -7.63
CA LYS A 127 19.75 2.19 -8.57
C LYS A 127 18.47 3.02 -8.76
N LEU A 128 17.31 2.37 -8.80
CA LEU A 128 16.03 3.04 -9.04
C LEU A 128 15.44 3.66 -7.76
N CYS A 129 15.59 3.02 -6.61
CA CYS A 129 14.95 3.43 -5.36
C CYS A 129 15.81 4.35 -4.49
N ASP A 130 17.14 4.36 -4.66
CA ASP A 130 18.04 5.26 -3.93
C ASP A 130 18.07 6.68 -4.50
N GLY A 131 17.42 6.92 -5.63
CA GLY A 131 17.27 8.27 -6.17
C GLY A 131 16.54 9.17 -5.17
N GLU A 132 17.07 10.37 -4.92
CA GLU A 132 16.49 11.36 -3.99
C GLU A 132 14.99 11.62 -4.23
N PHE A 133 14.57 11.50 -5.50
CA PHE A 133 13.18 11.63 -5.92
C PHE A 133 12.25 10.61 -5.26
N PHE A 134 12.70 9.36 -5.10
CA PHE A 134 11.89 8.29 -4.51
C PHE A 134 11.71 8.52 -3.00
N LEU A 135 12.79 8.89 -2.31
CA LEU A 135 12.74 9.24 -0.89
C LEU A 135 11.82 10.44 -0.63
N LEU A 136 11.84 11.47 -1.49
CA LEU A 136 10.96 12.64 -1.36
C LEU A 136 9.47 12.28 -1.49
N ILE A 137 9.11 11.38 -2.42
CA ILE A 137 7.72 10.90 -2.57
C ILE A 137 7.28 10.19 -1.28
N PHE A 138 8.10 9.30 -0.74
CA PHE A 138 7.78 8.56 0.48
C PHE A 138 7.72 9.46 1.73
N VAL A 139 8.59 10.46 1.84
CA VAL A 139 8.56 11.42 2.95
C VAL A 139 7.29 12.28 2.92
N ARG A 140 6.90 12.79 1.73
CA ARG A 140 5.65 13.58 1.60
C ARG A 140 4.42 12.74 1.93
N LEU A 141 4.41 11.50 1.48
CA LEU A 141 3.34 10.56 1.75
C LEU A 141 3.26 10.14 3.24
N GLY A 142 4.39 9.95 3.91
CA GLY A 142 4.44 9.62 5.34
C GLY A 142 3.99 10.75 6.26
N ARG A 143 4.06 12.01 5.79
CA ARG A 143 3.52 13.17 6.53
C ARG A 143 2.00 13.31 6.40
N LEU A 144 1.40 12.85 5.31
CA LEU A 144 -0.05 12.94 5.10
C LEU A 144 -0.85 11.94 5.95
N ALA A 145 -0.29 10.77 6.26
CA ALA A 145 -0.98 9.74 7.04
C ALA A 145 -1.18 10.08 8.53
N ARG A 146 -0.52 11.12 9.06
CA ARG A 146 -0.61 11.50 10.48
C ARG A 146 -1.67 12.57 10.78
N SER A 147 -2.39 13.07 9.77
CA SER A 147 -3.37 14.17 9.90
C SER A 147 -4.85 13.74 9.90
N VAL A 148 -5.16 12.46 10.12
CA VAL A 148 -6.56 11.99 10.25
C VAL A 148 -6.71 11.08 11.46
N ARG A 149 -6.49 11.61 12.66
CA ARG A 149 -7.01 11.04 13.91
C ARG A 149 -7.15 12.12 14.98
N GLY A 150 -8.09 13.03 14.75
CA GLY A 150 -8.44 14.12 15.66
C GLY A 150 -9.93 14.45 15.60
N GLY A 151 -10.79 13.45 15.43
CA GLY A 151 -12.22 13.59 15.67
C GLY A 151 -12.47 13.50 17.17
N SER A 152 -12.19 14.59 17.89
CA SER A 152 -12.65 14.75 19.27
C SER A 152 -14.16 14.82 19.26
N THR A 153 -14.80 13.78 19.78
CA THR A 153 -16.21 13.71 20.12
C THR A 153 -16.53 14.85 21.08
N THR A 154 -17.07 15.96 20.57
CA THR A 154 -17.78 16.93 21.40
C THR A 154 -19.12 16.30 21.78
N VAL A 155 -19.15 15.67 22.94
CA VAL A 155 -20.39 15.33 23.65
C VAL A 155 -21.20 16.61 23.87
N SER A 156 -22.37 16.64 23.25
CA SER A 156 -23.38 17.69 23.41
C SER A 156 -23.94 17.67 24.83
N PRO A 157 -23.98 18.79 25.56
CA PRO A 157 -24.67 18.87 26.84
C PRO A 157 -26.15 19.15 26.60
N CYS A 158 -26.99 18.10 26.59
CA CYS A 158 -28.42 18.28 26.79
C CYS A 158 -28.66 18.68 28.25
N ALA A 159 -28.77 19.99 28.49
CA ALA A 159 -29.22 20.56 29.73
C ALA A 159 -30.65 20.08 30.05
N ARG A 160 -30.79 19.47 31.23
CA ARG A 160 -32.02 18.98 31.82
C ARG A 160 -32.72 20.15 32.51
N THR A 161 -33.91 20.49 32.03
CA THR A 161 -34.80 21.49 32.66
C THR A 161 -35.37 20.92 33.97
N GLU A 162 -35.04 21.51 35.10
CA GLU A 162 -35.73 21.31 36.39
C GLU A 162 -36.92 22.28 36.52
N PRO A 163 -38.10 21.84 37.01
CA PRO A 163 -39.21 22.73 37.32
C PRO A 163 -39.07 23.33 38.74
N GLN A 164 -39.21 24.65 38.83
CA GLN A 164 -39.28 25.39 40.10
C GLN A 164 -40.53 24.97 40.91
N ARG A 165 -40.31 24.64 42.18
CA ARG A 165 -41.35 24.54 43.21
C ARG A 165 -41.74 25.95 43.65
N PHE A 166 -43.01 26.32 43.44
CA PHE A 166 -43.62 27.47 44.10
C PHE A 166 -43.96 27.10 45.56
N TYR A 167 -43.45 27.89 46.50
CA TYR A 167 -43.98 28.03 47.86
C TYR A 167 -45.11 29.06 47.80
N ASN A 168 -46.29 28.74 48.36
CA ASN A 168 -47.26 29.74 48.79
C ASN A 168 -47.55 29.53 50.27
N GLN A 169 -47.48 30.63 51.02
CA GLN A 169 -48.14 30.83 52.31
C GLN A 169 -49.62 31.11 52.08
#